data_AF-A0A504Z2A3-F1
#
_entry.id   AF-A0A504Z2A3-F1
#
_cell.length_a   1.000
_cell.length_b   1.000
_cell.length_c   1.000
_cell.angle_alpha   90.00
_cell.angle_beta   90.00
_cell.angle_gamma   90.00
#
_symmetry.space_group_name_H-M   'P 1'
#
loop_
_entity.id
_entity.type
_entity.pdbx_description
1 polymer ?
#
loop_
_entity_poly.entity_id
_entity_poly.type
_entity_poly.pdbx_seq_one_letter_code
_entity_poly.pdbx_strand_id
1 'polypeptide(L)'
;MGQIIERYNRDIEFGIPSVDNRRASIRRLRRRYHPCHRPVPAQKTNTFVDLNLIPPELALSVLSHLGATDLCLASCVWRDLACDEFLWQSLCHQTWPFCSAYKNIDLPETFSFRKLYLRLDEARLTFNADAFEGIAYMTKYGLLDDNVDDVVAYFHTAPGIDPIQKRRFLQKNPSVLSRLMELKSYHKHVLPNALRRLFCELPAPVDEPGSMQFVTSLVSKFSARFVACNPDLGLTEDEVYMLCFSLIMLSTDLWSPHVKNKMSKREFIRNTRHATRTLRDDFLGHLYDNVYMVGHVVLSDLPGPPTPHPAIRSILV
;
A
#
# COMPACT_ATOMS: atom_id res chain seq x y z
N MET A 1 -19.80 0.67 -4.53
CA MET A 1 -18.34 0.78 -4.29
C MET A 1 -17.79 2.17 -4.48
N GLY A 2 -18.11 2.89 -5.57
CA GLY A 2 -17.80 4.32 -5.70
C GLY A 2 -18.23 5.13 -4.48
N GLN A 3 -19.43 4.88 -3.92
CA GLN A 3 -19.94 5.59 -2.74
C GLN A 3 -19.26 5.25 -1.40
N ILE A 4 -18.56 4.13 -1.25
CA ILE A 4 -17.86 3.78 0.02
C ILE A 4 -16.46 4.41 0.01
N ILE A 5 -15.76 4.30 -1.12
CA ILE A 5 -14.46 4.94 -1.32
C ILE A 5 -14.62 6.46 -1.51
N GLU A 6 -15.69 6.96 -2.12
CA GLU A 6 -16.02 8.39 -2.17
C GLU A 6 -16.61 8.93 -0.87
N ARG A 7 -17.23 8.10 -0.01
CA ARG A 7 -17.50 8.50 1.38
C ARG A 7 -16.18 8.62 2.12
N TYR A 8 -15.35 7.59 2.04
CA TYR A 8 -14.05 7.56 2.70
C TYR A 8 -13.12 8.70 2.24
N ASN A 9 -13.10 9.03 0.94
CA ASN A 9 -12.35 10.15 0.38
C ASN A 9 -13.00 11.52 0.64
N ARG A 10 -14.34 11.62 0.76
CA ARG A 10 -14.99 12.85 1.25
C ARG A 10 -14.78 13.08 2.74
N ASP A 11 -14.67 12.01 3.52
CA ASP A 11 -14.40 12.08 4.95
C ASP A 11 -12.92 12.44 5.23
N ILE A 12 -12.01 12.19 4.27
CA ILE A 12 -10.61 12.67 4.29
C ILE A 12 -10.52 14.21 4.09
N GLU A 13 -11.52 14.88 3.49
CA GLU A 13 -11.56 16.35 3.48
C GLU A 13 -11.80 16.95 4.89
N PHE A 14 -12.07 16.12 5.90
CA PHE A 14 -12.09 16.49 7.32
C PHE A 14 -10.83 16.06 8.10
N GLY A 15 -9.73 15.75 7.41
CA GLY A 15 -8.40 15.51 8.01
C GLY A 15 -7.80 16.73 8.74
N ILE A 16 -8.50 17.86 8.76
CA ILE A 16 -8.28 18.94 9.71
C ILE A 16 -9.40 18.82 10.75
N PRO A 17 -9.13 18.42 12.02
CA PRO A 17 -10.16 18.43 13.04
C PRO A 17 -10.82 19.80 13.07
N SER A 18 -12.15 19.83 12.93
CA SER A 18 -12.97 21.03 13.04
C SER A 18 -12.47 21.87 14.22
N VAL A 19 -12.39 23.18 14.04
CA VAL A 19 -11.94 24.15 15.06
C VAL A 19 -12.66 23.90 16.40
N ASP A 20 -13.89 23.40 16.36
CA ASP A 20 -14.68 23.09 17.55
C ASP A 20 -14.27 21.80 18.27
N ASN A 21 -13.79 20.79 17.55
CA ASN A 21 -13.20 19.59 18.17
C ASN A 21 -11.87 19.92 18.86
N ARG A 22 -11.03 20.77 18.25
CA ARG A 22 -9.82 21.31 18.91
C ARG A 22 -10.17 22.12 20.15
N ARG A 23 -11.22 22.95 20.11
CA ARG A 23 -11.70 23.72 21.29
C ARG A 23 -12.20 22.84 22.42
N ALA A 24 -12.84 21.71 22.13
CA ALA A 24 -13.27 20.75 23.15
C ALA A 24 -12.08 20.06 23.82
N SER A 25 -11.05 19.67 23.05
CA SER A 25 -9.77 19.15 23.57
C SER A 25 -9.05 20.19 24.42
N ILE A 26 -8.99 21.45 23.96
CA ILE A 26 -8.42 22.59 24.70
C ILE A 26 -9.13 22.81 26.04
N ARG A 27 -10.46 22.72 26.08
CA ARG A 27 -11.23 22.82 27.33
C ARG A 27 -10.97 21.66 28.28
N ARG A 28 -10.70 20.44 27.77
CA ARG A 28 -10.33 19.27 28.57
C ARG A 28 -8.87 19.31 29.04
N LEU A 29 -7.95 19.78 28.19
CA LEU A 29 -6.53 20.02 28.52
C LEU A 29 -6.40 21.09 29.60
N ARG A 30 -7.12 22.22 29.48
CA ARG A 30 -7.18 23.27 30.51
C ARG A 30 -7.79 22.80 31.84
N ARG A 31 -8.60 21.73 31.84
CA ARG A 31 -9.16 21.12 33.06
C ARG A 31 -8.26 20.06 33.69
N ARG A 32 -7.40 19.37 32.91
CA ARG A 32 -6.45 18.36 33.41
C ARG A 32 -5.12 18.96 33.85
N TYR A 33 -4.68 20.05 33.22
CA TYR A 33 -3.47 20.75 33.59
C TYR A 33 -3.73 21.71 34.75
N HIS A 34 -3.51 21.23 35.98
CA HIS A 34 -3.06 22.10 37.05
C HIS A 34 -1.54 22.25 36.97
N PRO A 35 -0.99 23.47 36.94
CA PRO A 35 0.45 23.66 36.86
C PRO A 35 1.10 23.22 38.18
N CYS A 36 1.57 21.99 38.24
CA CYS A 36 2.46 21.53 39.30
C CYS A 36 3.85 22.15 39.08
N HIS A 37 3.99 23.44 39.40
CA HIS A 37 5.29 24.12 39.38
C HIS A 37 6.16 23.62 40.54
N ARG A 38 7.28 22.95 40.24
CA ARG A 38 8.52 23.14 41.01
C ARG A 38 9.42 24.09 40.24
N PRO A 39 9.91 25.19 40.83
CA PRO A 39 10.80 26.10 40.14
C PRO A 39 12.20 25.46 40.05
N VAL A 40 12.71 25.30 38.83
CA VAL A 40 14.11 24.91 38.56
C VAL A 40 14.86 26.17 38.10
N PRO A 41 16.10 26.42 38.57
CA PRO A 41 16.82 27.64 38.23
C PRO A 41 17.20 27.66 36.75
N ALA A 42 16.98 28.81 36.11
CA ALA A 42 17.25 29.01 34.69
C ALA A 42 18.76 28.98 34.38
N GLN A 43 19.18 28.02 33.56
CA GLN A 43 20.46 28.07 32.85
C GLN A 43 20.20 28.42 31.39
N LYS A 44 20.79 29.54 30.94
CA LYS A 44 20.78 29.98 29.55
C LYS A 44 21.67 29.07 28.70
N THR A 45 21.06 28.32 27.81
CA THR A 45 21.72 27.68 26.66
C THR A 45 20.79 27.84 25.46
N ASN A 46 21.29 27.75 24.23
CA ASN A 46 20.50 27.68 22.99
C ASN A 46 19.71 26.35 22.95
N THR A 47 18.84 26.14 23.92
CA THR A 47 18.11 24.90 24.16
C THR A 47 16.76 24.96 23.48
N PHE A 48 16.35 23.81 22.95
CA PHE A 48 14.97 23.57 22.55
C PHE A 48 14.05 24.06 23.67
N VAL A 49 13.09 24.90 23.31
CA VAL A 49 12.06 25.38 24.24
C VAL A 49 11.28 24.17 24.73
N ASP A 50 11.18 23.99 26.05
CA ASP A 50 10.35 22.93 26.63
C ASP A 50 8.88 23.13 26.20
N LEU A 51 8.30 22.11 25.56
CA LEU A 51 6.95 22.16 25.03
C LEU A 51 5.88 22.36 26.12
N ASN A 52 6.19 22.06 27.39
CA ASN A 52 5.29 22.35 28.51
C ASN A 52 5.14 23.86 28.78
N LEU A 53 6.08 24.69 28.30
CA LEU A 53 6.11 26.14 28.54
C LEU A 53 5.36 26.94 27.49
N ILE A 54 4.97 26.31 26.37
CA ILE A 54 4.23 26.96 25.29
C ILE A 54 2.74 26.55 25.33
N PRO A 55 1.86 27.33 24.70
CA PRO A 55 0.45 26.95 24.56
C PRO A 55 0.29 25.52 24.03
N PRO A 56 -0.59 24.69 24.63
CA PRO A 56 -0.72 23.28 24.29
C PRO A 56 -1.11 23.07 22.82
N GLU A 57 -1.78 24.04 22.20
CA GLU A 57 -2.12 24.00 20.78
C GLU A 57 -0.87 24.03 19.89
N LEU A 58 0.13 24.83 20.26
CA LEU A 58 1.42 24.90 19.55
C LEU A 58 2.26 23.66 19.83
N ALA A 59 2.28 23.18 21.07
CA ALA A 59 2.98 21.95 21.42
C ALA A 59 2.44 20.74 20.64
N LEU A 60 1.11 20.56 20.60
CA LEU A 60 0.48 19.48 19.83
C LEU A 60 0.70 19.64 18.32
N SER A 61 0.73 20.87 17.81
CA SER A 61 1.07 21.12 16.40
C SER A 61 2.53 20.77 16.07
N VAL A 62 3.46 20.91 17.00
CA VAL A 62 4.84 20.44 16.80
C VAL A 62 4.85 18.91 16.79
N LEU A 63 4.22 18.28 17.79
CA LEU A 63 4.18 16.83 17.93
C LEU A 63 3.43 16.13 16.79
N SER A 64 2.46 16.78 16.14
CA SER A 64 1.71 16.20 15.00
C SER A 64 2.55 15.92 13.75
N HIS A 65 3.79 16.43 13.70
CA HIS A 65 4.73 16.15 12.61
C HIS A 65 5.64 14.94 12.91
N LEU A 66 5.53 14.36 14.11
CA LEU A 66 6.35 13.21 14.53
C LEU A 66 5.68 11.89 14.17
N GLY A 67 6.50 10.89 13.80
CA GLY A 67 6.04 9.52 13.64
C GLY A 67 5.80 8.81 14.97
N ALA A 68 5.25 7.60 14.94
CA ALA A 68 4.92 6.84 16.15
C ALA A 68 6.13 6.58 17.07
N THR A 69 7.29 6.28 16.48
CA THR A 69 8.54 6.05 17.23
C THR A 69 8.96 7.32 17.98
N ASP A 70 8.98 8.46 17.28
CA ASP A 70 9.36 9.74 17.85
C ASP A 70 8.35 10.22 18.91
N LEU A 71 7.06 9.95 18.72
CA LEU A 71 6.04 10.21 19.74
C LEU A 71 6.22 9.34 20.99
N CYS A 72 6.60 8.07 20.83
CA CYS A 72 6.94 7.21 21.96
C CYS A 72 8.16 7.75 22.72
N LEU A 73 9.19 8.23 22.03
CA LEU A 73 10.36 8.88 22.68
C LEU A 73 9.97 10.21 23.34
N ALA A 74 9.17 11.04 22.66
CA ALA A 74 8.65 12.30 23.19
C ALA A 74 7.83 12.07 24.46
N SER A 75 7.10 10.95 24.57
CA SER A 75 6.33 10.60 25.78
C SER A 75 7.17 10.38 27.04
N CYS A 76 8.48 10.15 26.89
CA CYS A 76 9.41 10.07 28.02
C CYS A 76 9.65 11.43 28.69
N VAL A 77 9.48 12.53 27.94
CA VAL A 77 9.72 13.91 28.40
C VAL A 77 8.40 14.68 28.54
N TRP A 78 7.52 14.57 27.53
CA TRP A 78 6.25 15.28 27.41
C TRP A 78 5.07 14.30 27.44
N ARG A 79 4.96 13.50 28.52
CA ARG A 79 4.00 12.38 28.61
C ARG A 79 2.56 12.77 28.25
N ASP A 80 2.04 13.83 28.87
CA ASP A 80 0.65 14.25 28.70
C ASP A 80 0.36 14.83 27.31
N LEU A 81 1.35 15.46 26.66
CA LEU A 81 1.22 16.00 25.30
C LEU A 81 1.40 14.90 24.23
N ALA A 82 2.42 14.05 24.37
CA ALA A 82 2.75 13.01 23.39
C ALA A 82 1.83 11.79 23.48
N CYS A 83 1.07 11.62 24.58
CA CYS A 83 0.03 10.61 24.71
C CYS A 83 -1.38 11.15 24.44
N ASP A 84 -1.51 12.35 23.85
CA ASP A 84 -2.82 12.92 23.52
C ASP A 84 -3.59 12.04 22.52
N GLU A 85 -4.86 11.77 22.81
CA GLU A 85 -5.67 10.84 22.00
C GLU A 85 -5.97 11.38 20.59
N PHE A 86 -6.08 12.70 20.41
CA PHE A 86 -6.33 13.27 19.07
C PHE A 86 -5.08 13.21 18.20
N LEU A 87 -3.91 13.39 18.82
CA LEU A 87 -2.62 13.21 18.16
C LEU A 87 -2.48 11.78 17.64
N TRP A 88 -2.72 10.79 18.49
CA TRP A 88 -2.67 9.38 18.08
C TRP A 88 -3.82 9.00 17.13
N GLN A 89 -5.01 9.58 17.27
CA GLN A 89 -6.11 9.38 16.32
C GLN A 89 -5.72 9.83 14.92
N SER A 90 -5.18 11.06 14.81
CA SER A 90 -4.73 11.62 13.54
C SER A 90 -3.65 10.74 12.92
N LEU A 91 -2.65 10.35 13.71
CA LEU A 91 -1.58 9.46 13.23
C LEU A 91 -2.13 8.09 12.80
N CYS A 92 -3.09 7.54 13.55
CA CYS A 92 -3.71 6.26 13.24
C CYS A 92 -4.44 6.32 11.90
N HIS A 93 -5.30 7.30 11.66
CA HIS A 93 -6.02 7.42 10.38
C HIS A 93 -5.11 7.76 9.19
N GLN A 94 -4.00 8.47 9.42
CA GLN A 94 -3.01 8.76 8.38
C GLN A 94 -2.23 7.51 7.98
N THR A 95 -1.75 6.74 8.96
CA THR A 95 -0.97 5.52 8.70
C THR A 95 -1.87 4.36 8.27
N TRP A 96 -3.03 4.21 8.91
CA TRP A 96 -3.98 3.13 8.71
C TRP A 96 -5.32 3.72 8.29
N PRO A 97 -5.54 4.00 7.01
CA PRO A 97 -6.82 4.54 6.59
C PRO A 97 -7.97 3.59 6.95
N PHE A 98 -7.81 2.29 6.73
CA PHE A 98 -8.86 1.32 7.02
C PHE A 98 -8.46 0.33 8.12
N CYS A 99 -9.32 0.16 9.12
CA CYS A 99 -9.43 -1.04 9.94
C CYS A 99 -10.87 -1.20 10.46
N SER A 100 -11.32 -2.44 10.70
CA SER A 100 -12.69 -2.71 11.16
C SER A 100 -12.93 -2.18 12.57
N ALA A 101 -11.87 -2.07 13.39
CA ALA A 101 -11.94 -1.44 14.71
C ALA A 101 -12.50 -0.01 14.67
N TYR A 102 -12.35 0.72 13.56
CA TYR A 102 -12.92 2.06 13.43
C TYR A 102 -14.45 2.09 13.40
N LYS A 103 -15.10 0.99 12.98
CA LYS A 103 -16.56 0.89 12.94
C LYS A 103 -17.16 0.78 14.34
N ASN A 104 -16.37 0.28 15.28
CA ASN A 104 -16.78 -0.01 16.66
C ASN A 104 -16.13 0.97 17.66
N ILE A 105 -15.77 2.19 17.23
CA ILE A 105 -15.20 3.23 18.12
C ILE A 105 -16.17 3.62 19.23
N ASP A 106 -17.47 3.38 19.02
CA ASP A 106 -18.46 3.52 20.07
C ASP A 106 -18.27 2.40 21.14
N LEU A 107 -17.51 2.75 22.20
CA LEU A 107 -17.37 2.11 23.54
C LEU A 107 -16.18 1.14 23.69
N PRO A 108 -15.27 1.28 24.70
CA PRO A 108 -15.50 1.70 26.10
C PRO A 108 -14.57 2.87 26.59
N GLU A 109 -14.70 3.31 27.86
CA GLU A 109 -13.79 4.31 28.51
C GLU A 109 -12.29 3.95 28.46
N THR A 110 -11.94 2.71 28.08
CA THR A 110 -10.59 2.17 28.01
C THR A 110 -9.97 2.20 26.60
N PHE A 111 -10.72 2.63 25.58
CA PHE A 111 -10.21 2.76 24.22
C PHE A 111 -9.12 3.84 24.14
N SER A 112 -8.05 3.55 23.41
CA SER A 112 -6.96 4.49 23.19
C SER A 112 -6.40 4.28 21.79
N PHE A 113 -6.32 5.36 21.00
CA PHE A 113 -5.75 5.34 19.67
C PHE A 113 -4.27 4.98 19.68
N ARG A 114 -3.54 5.32 20.75
CA ARG A 114 -2.17 4.88 20.93
C ARG A 114 -2.08 3.35 21.02
N LYS A 115 -2.93 2.74 21.86
CA LYS A 115 -2.97 1.27 21.98
C LYS A 115 -3.40 0.61 20.68
N LEU A 116 -4.38 1.18 19.98
CA LEU A 116 -4.83 0.68 18.68
C LEU A 116 -3.70 0.74 17.65
N TYR A 117 -3.00 1.87 17.55
CA TYR A 117 -1.88 2.04 16.63
C TYR A 117 -0.81 0.98 16.85
N LEU A 118 -0.38 0.78 18.10
CA LEU A 118 0.65 -0.20 18.44
C LEU A 118 0.19 -1.63 18.12
N ARG A 119 -1.10 -1.95 18.34
CA ARG A 119 -1.66 -3.25 17.96
C ARG A 119 -1.75 -3.45 16.45
N LEU A 120 -2.07 -2.41 15.68
CA LEU A 120 -2.08 -2.48 14.21
C LEU A 120 -0.67 -2.70 13.67
N ASP A 121 0.33 -2.02 14.25
CA ASP A 121 1.73 -2.21 13.88
C ASP A 121 2.22 -3.61 14.24
N GLU A 122 1.90 -4.12 15.44
CA GLU A 122 2.17 -5.50 15.83
C GLU A 122 1.49 -6.50 14.88
N ALA A 123 0.21 -6.30 14.56
CA ALA A 123 -0.54 -7.16 13.66
C ALA A 123 0.07 -7.20 12.25
N ARG A 124 0.55 -6.06 11.73
CA ARG A 124 1.29 -6.00 10.47
C ARG A 124 2.59 -6.80 10.55
N LEU A 125 3.36 -6.65 11.62
CA LEU A 125 4.60 -7.41 11.79
C LEU A 125 4.33 -8.91 11.86
N THR A 126 3.28 -9.33 12.58
CA THR A 126 2.82 -10.72 12.61
C THR A 126 2.42 -11.20 11.22
N PHE A 127 1.66 -10.41 10.45
CA PHE A 127 1.28 -10.75 9.08
C PHE A 127 2.50 -10.90 8.15
N ASN A 128 3.50 -10.03 8.30
CA ASN A 128 4.73 -10.08 7.51
C ASN A 128 5.60 -11.30 7.86
N ALA A 129 5.49 -11.82 9.08
CA ALA A 129 6.12 -13.09 9.47
C ALA A 129 5.33 -14.29 8.90
N ASP A 130 4.02 -14.35 9.15
CA ASP A 130 3.11 -15.34 8.58
C ASP A 130 1.73 -14.74 8.32
N ALA A 131 1.27 -14.84 7.07
CA ALA A 131 0.04 -14.23 6.62
C ALA A 131 -1.22 -14.75 7.37
N PHE A 132 -1.25 -16.03 7.72
CA PHE A 132 -2.41 -16.67 8.34
C PHE A 132 -2.47 -16.36 9.84
N GLU A 133 -1.32 -16.40 10.52
CA GLU A 133 -1.22 -15.95 11.90
C GLU A 133 -1.56 -14.46 12.05
N GLY A 134 -1.12 -13.62 11.10
CA GLY A 134 -1.43 -12.20 11.09
C GLY A 134 -2.93 -11.91 10.99
N ILE A 135 -3.64 -12.56 10.06
CA ILE A 135 -5.09 -12.41 9.94
C ILE A 135 -5.81 -12.94 11.18
N ALA A 136 -5.40 -14.09 11.70
CA ALA A 136 -5.96 -14.63 12.94
C ALA A 136 -5.75 -13.69 14.14
N TYR A 137 -4.57 -13.04 14.24
CA TYR A 137 -4.29 -12.02 15.24
C TYR A 137 -5.23 -10.82 15.06
N MET A 138 -5.38 -10.29 13.85
CA MET A 138 -6.26 -9.15 13.58
C MET A 138 -7.72 -9.44 13.95
N THR A 139 -8.23 -10.61 13.60
CA THR A 139 -9.60 -11.01 13.96
C THR A 139 -9.74 -11.22 15.47
N LYS A 140 -8.77 -11.86 16.12
CA LYS A 140 -8.77 -12.08 17.58
C LYS A 140 -8.86 -10.78 18.38
N TYR A 141 -8.16 -9.74 17.95
CA TYR A 141 -8.15 -8.44 18.63
C TYR A 141 -9.17 -7.44 18.09
N GLY A 142 -10.06 -7.87 17.18
CA GLY A 142 -11.11 -7.03 16.59
C GLY A 142 -10.56 -5.89 15.72
N LEU A 143 -9.37 -6.06 15.15
CA LEU A 143 -8.73 -5.09 14.25
C LEU A 143 -9.30 -5.18 12.83
N LEU A 144 -9.63 -6.40 12.40
CA LEU A 144 -10.15 -6.71 11.07
C LEU A 144 -11.23 -7.79 11.18
N ASP A 145 -12.41 -7.49 10.63
CA ASP A 145 -13.51 -8.45 10.54
C ASP A 145 -13.26 -9.45 9.40
N ASP A 146 -13.72 -10.69 9.57
CA ASP A 146 -13.62 -11.76 8.56
C ASP A 146 -14.66 -11.59 7.44
N ASN A 147 -14.63 -10.42 6.80
CA ASN A 147 -15.45 -10.09 5.64
C ASN A 147 -14.52 -9.75 4.46
N VAL A 148 -14.85 -10.27 3.28
CA VAL A 148 -14.10 -10.04 2.03
C VAL A 148 -13.87 -8.54 1.78
N ASP A 149 -14.89 -7.70 1.92
CA ASP A 149 -14.74 -6.26 1.63
C ASP A 149 -13.80 -5.56 2.65
N ASP A 150 -13.82 -5.97 3.91
CA ASP A 150 -12.96 -5.42 4.96
C ASP A 150 -11.50 -5.83 4.75
N VAL A 151 -11.27 -7.12 4.51
CA VAL A 151 -9.93 -7.65 4.21
C VAL A 151 -9.34 -6.99 2.96
N VAL A 152 -10.17 -6.77 1.92
CA VAL A 152 -9.73 -6.07 0.71
C VAL A 152 -9.42 -4.60 0.98
N ALA A 153 -10.27 -3.89 1.72
CA ALA A 153 -10.03 -2.48 2.07
C ALA A 153 -8.76 -2.31 2.91
N TYR A 154 -8.51 -3.24 3.83
CA TYR A 154 -7.26 -3.31 4.58
C TYR A 154 -6.06 -3.52 3.65
N PHE A 155 -6.04 -4.57 2.82
CA PHE A 155 -4.92 -4.83 1.92
C PHE A 155 -4.70 -3.77 0.83
N HIS A 156 -5.71 -2.97 0.51
CA HIS A 156 -5.59 -1.86 -0.44
C HIS A 156 -4.93 -0.63 0.19
N THR A 157 -5.15 -0.39 1.49
CA THR A 157 -4.74 0.86 2.16
C THR A 157 -3.62 0.67 3.18
N ALA A 158 -3.43 -0.53 3.72
CA ALA A 158 -2.47 -0.81 4.77
C ALA A 158 -1.02 -0.62 4.28
N PRO A 159 -0.20 0.17 4.99
CA PRO A 159 1.18 0.42 4.62
C PRO A 159 2.08 -0.78 4.96
N GLY A 160 3.09 -1.00 4.11
CA GLY A 160 4.23 -1.86 4.44
C GLY A 160 3.89 -3.34 4.70
N ILE A 161 2.77 -3.81 4.12
CA ILE A 161 2.43 -5.23 4.04
C ILE A 161 3.43 -5.94 3.13
N ASP A 162 3.98 -7.05 3.59
CA ASP A 162 4.91 -7.86 2.81
C ASP A 162 4.20 -8.45 1.57
N PRO A 163 4.73 -8.22 0.35
CA PRO A 163 4.07 -8.64 -0.88
C PRO A 163 4.03 -10.16 -1.05
N ILE A 164 4.98 -10.90 -0.47
CA ILE A 164 5.02 -12.37 -0.51
C ILE A 164 3.93 -12.93 0.40
N GLN A 165 3.81 -12.44 1.63
CA GLN A 165 2.76 -12.86 2.56
C GLN A 165 1.36 -12.48 2.05
N LYS A 166 1.21 -11.27 1.50
CA LYS A 166 -0.03 -10.83 0.83
C LYS A 166 -0.43 -11.80 -0.28
N ARG A 167 0.51 -12.18 -1.15
CA ARG A 167 0.27 -13.18 -2.18
C ARG A 167 -0.14 -14.53 -1.59
N ARG A 168 0.59 -15.06 -0.60
CA ARG A 168 0.31 -16.37 0.02
C ARG A 168 -1.10 -16.43 0.59
N PHE A 169 -1.57 -15.35 1.21
CA PHE A 169 -2.95 -15.24 1.66
C PHE A 169 -3.96 -15.25 0.50
N LEU A 170 -3.70 -14.45 -0.55
CA LEU A 170 -4.60 -14.33 -1.72
C LEU A 170 -4.65 -15.61 -2.57
N GLN A 171 -3.58 -16.41 -2.60
CA GLN A 171 -3.57 -17.74 -3.23
C GLN A 171 -4.61 -18.67 -2.61
N LYS A 172 -4.80 -18.61 -1.28
CA LYS A 172 -5.80 -19.42 -0.57
C LYS A 172 -7.20 -18.81 -0.61
N ASN A 173 -7.31 -17.50 -0.85
CA ASN A 173 -8.56 -16.74 -0.81
C ASN A 173 -8.88 -16.08 -2.17
N PRO A 174 -9.38 -16.84 -3.17
CA PRO A 174 -9.60 -16.32 -4.53
C PRO A 174 -10.73 -15.29 -4.62
N SER A 175 -11.68 -15.29 -3.68
CA SER A 175 -12.74 -14.27 -3.57
C SER A 175 -12.14 -12.90 -3.24
N VAL A 176 -11.27 -12.85 -2.24
CA VAL A 176 -10.51 -11.65 -1.84
C VAL A 176 -9.63 -11.16 -2.98
N LEU A 177 -8.94 -12.07 -3.69
CA LEU A 177 -8.13 -11.70 -4.86
C LEU A 177 -8.98 -11.05 -5.95
N SER A 178 -10.13 -11.65 -6.29
CA SER A 178 -11.02 -11.13 -7.33
C SER A 178 -11.48 -9.72 -7.00
N ARG A 179 -11.93 -9.53 -5.76
CA ARG A 179 -12.40 -8.23 -5.29
C ARG A 179 -11.28 -7.19 -5.20
N LEU A 180 -10.09 -7.58 -4.78
CA LEU A 180 -8.91 -6.70 -4.77
C LEU A 180 -8.53 -6.24 -6.19
N MET A 181 -8.59 -7.14 -7.16
CA MET A 181 -8.31 -6.82 -8.56
C MET A 181 -9.32 -5.83 -9.15
N GLU A 182 -10.59 -5.92 -8.77
CA GLU A 182 -11.63 -4.96 -9.18
C GLU A 182 -11.39 -3.54 -8.67
N LEU A 183 -10.70 -3.37 -7.53
CA LEU A 183 -10.39 -2.04 -7.00
C LEU A 183 -9.23 -1.35 -7.72
N LYS A 184 -8.35 -2.12 -8.37
CA LYS A 184 -7.18 -1.56 -9.05
C LYS A 184 -7.59 -0.74 -10.27
N SER A 185 -6.94 0.40 -10.47
CA SER A 185 -7.18 1.29 -11.61
C SER A 185 -5.97 1.24 -12.54
N TYR A 186 -6.19 0.86 -13.80
CA TYR A 186 -5.14 0.82 -14.83
C TYR A 186 -5.34 1.86 -15.94
N HIS A 187 -6.15 2.89 -15.68
CA HIS A 187 -6.41 3.95 -16.64
C HIS A 187 -5.10 4.65 -17.03
N LYS A 188 -4.91 4.88 -18.34
CA LYS A 188 -3.73 5.57 -18.90
C LYS A 188 -2.38 4.86 -18.66
N HIS A 189 -2.40 3.63 -18.15
CA HIS A 189 -1.18 2.84 -18.02
C HIS A 189 -0.93 1.99 -19.27
N VAL A 190 0.32 2.02 -19.76
CA VAL A 190 0.76 1.08 -20.80
C VAL A 190 0.81 -0.34 -20.21
N LEU A 191 0.37 -1.33 -20.98
CA LEU A 191 0.23 -2.72 -20.53
C LEU A 191 1.43 -3.28 -19.76
N PRO A 192 2.71 -3.15 -20.22
CA PRO A 192 3.85 -3.73 -19.50
C PRO A 192 4.11 -3.02 -18.16
N ASN A 193 3.81 -1.71 -18.06
CA ASN A 193 3.94 -0.97 -16.81
C ASN A 193 2.87 -1.39 -15.80
N ALA A 194 1.63 -1.57 -16.25
CA ALA A 194 0.55 -2.08 -15.41
C ALA A 194 0.85 -3.50 -14.92
N LEU A 195 1.39 -4.35 -15.79
CA LEU A 195 1.78 -5.72 -15.46
C LEU A 195 2.96 -5.77 -14.47
N ARG A 196 3.96 -4.89 -14.61
CA ARG A 196 5.03 -4.71 -13.60
C ARG A 196 4.47 -4.35 -12.24
N ARG A 197 3.60 -3.34 -12.18
CA ARG A 197 2.97 -2.92 -10.92
C ARG A 197 2.20 -4.06 -10.26
N LEU A 198 1.50 -4.87 -11.06
CA LEU A 198 0.83 -6.07 -10.55
C LEU A 198 1.80 -7.03 -9.88
N PHE A 199 2.91 -7.38 -10.54
CA PHE A 199 3.89 -8.32 -10.00
C PHE A 199 4.77 -7.73 -8.89
N CYS A 200 4.94 -6.41 -8.81
CA CYS A 200 5.56 -5.77 -7.63
C CYS A 200 4.70 -5.96 -6.38
N GLU A 201 3.37 -5.83 -6.50
CA GLU A 201 2.46 -6.01 -5.38
C GLU A 201 2.17 -7.49 -5.07
N LEU A 202 2.13 -8.33 -6.10
CA LEU A 202 1.83 -9.76 -6.03
C LEU A 202 2.90 -10.56 -6.79
N PRO A 203 4.08 -10.79 -6.18
CA PRO A 203 5.22 -11.43 -6.83
C PRO A 203 4.86 -12.83 -7.33
N ALA A 204 5.39 -13.25 -8.48
CA ALA A 204 5.14 -14.61 -8.95
C ALA A 204 5.77 -15.65 -7.99
N PRO A 205 5.04 -16.71 -7.61
CA PRO A 205 5.55 -17.76 -6.72
C PRO A 205 6.47 -18.74 -7.45
N VAL A 206 7.58 -18.27 -8.03
CA VAL A 206 8.41 -19.08 -8.96
C VAL A 206 8.87 -20.42 -8.35
N ASP A 207 9.11 -20.45 -7.04
CA ASP A 207 9.64 -21.62 -6.33
C ASP A 207 8.57 -22.49 -5.65
N GLU A 208 7.27 -22.19 -5.81
CA GLU A 208 6.18 -22.93 -5.16
C GLU A 208 5.48 -23.91 -6.13
N PRO A 209 5.10 -25.13 -5.68
CA PRO A 209 4.25 -26.02 -6.46
C PRO A 209 2.89 -25.37 -6.77
N GLY A 210 2.44 -25.44 -8.03
CA GLY A 210 1.18 -24.82 -8.46
C GLY A 210 1.28 -23.32 -8.81
N SER A 211 2.50 -22.77 -8.82
CA SER A 211 2.78 -21.37 -9.17
C SER A 211 2.14 -20.91 -10.47
N MET A 212 2.23 -21.74 -11.50
CA MET A 212 1.66 -21.45 -12.81
C MET A 212 0.13 -21.27 -12.74
N GLN A 213 -0.58 -22.04 -11.91
CA GLN A 213 -2.03 -21.91 -11.77
C GLN A 213 -2.42 -20.57 -11.17
N PHE A 214 -1.70 -20.13 -10.14
CA PHE A 214 -1.91 -18.81 -9.55
C PHE A 214 -1.60 -17.68 -10.53
N VAL A 215 -0.45 -17.72 -11.20
CA VAL A 215 -0.06 -16.69 -12.19
C VAL A 215 -1.09 -16.61 -13.32
N THR A 216 -1.55 -17.76 -13.82
CA THR A 216 -2.59 -17.83 -14.85
C THR A 216 -3.89 -17.17 -14.40
N SER A 217 -4.36 -17.50 -13.19
CA SER A 217 -5.57 -16.89 -12.61
C SER A 217 -5.41 -15.39 -12.38
N LEU A 218 -4.24 -14.96 -11.89
CA LEU A 218 -3.92 -13.56 -11.66
C LEU A 218 -3.90 -12.75 -12.96
N VAL A 219 -3.23 -13.27 -13.99
CA VAL A 219 -3.13 -12.63 -15.32
C VAL A 219 -4.50 -12.57 -16.00
N SER A 220 -5.35 -13.60 -15.87
CA SER A 220 -6.73 -13.55 -16.36
C SER A 220 -7.53 -12.42 -15.71
N LYS A 221 -7.56 -12.34 -14.38
CA LYS A 221 -8.24 -11.25 -13.65
C LYS A 221 -7.69 -9.88 -13.99
N PHE A 222 -6.38 -9.78 -14.17
CA PHE A 222 -5.72 -8.56 -14.62
C PHE A 222 -6.16 -8.15 -16.02
N SER A 223 -6.25 -9.10 -16.95
CA SER A 223 -6.62 -8.83 -18.35
C SER A 223 -8.04 -8.31 -18.45
N ALA A 224 -9.00 -8.96 -17.77
CA ALA A 224 -10.37 -8.49 -17.65
C ALA A 224 -10.43 -7.06 -17.11
N ARG A 225 -9.67 -6.79 -16.03
CA ARG A 225 -9.64 -5.47 -15.42
C ARG A 225 -8.97 -4.41 -16.30
N PHE A 226 -7.90 -4.76 -17.00
CA PHE A 226 -7.16 -3.84 -17.85
C PHE A 226 -8.02 -3.36 -19.02
N VAL A 227 -8.77 -4.26 -19.66
CA VAL A 227 -9.74 -3.91 -20.72
C VAL A 227 -10.86 -3.05 -20.16
N ALA A 228 -11.42 -3.40 -19.00
CA ALA A 228 -12.47 -2.60 -18.37
C ALA A 228 -12.02 -1.16 -18.02
N CYS A 229 -10.74 -0.95 -17.67
CA CYS A 229 -10.17 0.37 -17.42
C CYS A 229 -9.74 1.12 -18.71
N ASN A 230 -9.61 0.43 -19.85
CA ASN A 230 -9.10 1.02 -21.08
C ASN A 230 -9.93 0.58 -22.30
N PRO A 231 -11.24 0.91 -22.34
CA PRO A 231 -12.12 0.52 -23.45
C PRO A 231 -11.67 1.10 -24.80
N ASP A 232 -11.00 2.24 -24.79
CA ASP A 232 -10.54 2.95 -26.00
C ASP A 232 -9.48 2.18 -26.79
N LEU A 233 -8.82 1.18 -26.18
CA LEU A 233 -7.80 0.36 -26.85
C LEU A 233 -8.41 -0.67 -27.81
N GLY A 234 -9.71 -0.97 -27.68
CA GLY A 234 -10.40 -1.94 -28.55
C GLY A 234 -9.87 -3.37 -28.46
N LEU A 235 -9.17 -3.72 -27.38
CA LEU A 235 -8.60 -5.06 -27.16
C LEU A 235 -9.59 -5.96 -26.43
N THR A 236 -9.61 -7.23 -26.79
CA THR A 236 -10.36 -8.24 -26.03
C THR A 236 -9.58 -8.71 -24.80
N GLU A 237 -10.29 -9.30 -23.83
CA GLU A 237 -9.66 -9.91 -22.66
C GLU A 237 -8.64 -10.98 -23.07
N ASP A 238 -8.98 -11.83 -24.04
CA ASP A 238 -8.11 -12.89 -24.54
C ASP A 238 -6.83 -12.34 -25.19
N GLU A 239 -6.93 -11.25 -25.96
CA GLU A 239 -5.77 -10.59 -26.55
C GLU A 239 -4.84 -10.03 -25.48
N VAL A 240 -5.38 -9.35 -24.47
CA VAL A 240 -4.59 -8.81 -23.35
C VAL A 240 -3.96 -9.94 -22.54
N TYR A 241 -4.69 -11.03 -22.32
CA TYR A 241 -4.19 -12.22 -21.63
C TYR A 241 -3.00 -12.84 -22.36
N MET A 242 -3.11 -13.06 -23.68
CA MET A 242 -2.02 -13.59 -24.50
C MET A 242 -0.83 -12.62 -24.58
N LEU A 243 -1.09 -11.32 -24.65
CA LEU A 243 -0.05 -10.29 -24.57
C LEU A 243 0.70 -10.35 -23.25
N CYS A 244 0.01 -10.48 -22.12
CA CYS A 244 0.65 -10.57 -20.80
C CYS A 244 1.65 -11.72 -20.75
N PHE A 245 1.26 -12.91 -21.20
CA PHE A 245 2.18 -14.05 -21.28
C PHE A 245 3.33 -13.84 -22.25
N SER A 246 3.06 -13.21 -23.40
CA SER A 246 4.12 -12.84 -24.35
C SER A 246 5.14 -11.89 -23.72
N LEU A 247 4.70 -10.92 -22.92
CA LEU A 247 5.56 -9.98 -22.21
C LEU A 247 6.33 -10.63 -21.07
N ILE A 248 5.71 -11.56 -20.34
CA ILE A 248 6.38 -12.35 -19.29
C ILE A 248 7.50 -13.20 -19.92
N MET A 249 7.21 -13.89 -21.02
CA MET A 249 8.20 -14.71 -21.73
C MET A 249 9.33 -13.87 -22.32
N LEU A 250 9.00 -12.74 -22.95
CA LEU A 250 10.00 -11.78 -23.45
C LEU A 250 10.89 -11.30 -22.30
N SER A 251 10.31 -11.02 -21.13
CA SER A 251 11.07 -10.63 -19.96
C SER A 251 12.04 -11.72 -19.52
N THR A 252 11.56 -12.95 -19.33
CA THR A 252 12.45 -14.05 -18.97
C THR A 252 13.56 -14.29 -20.00
N ASP A 253 13.27 -14.12 -21.29
CA ASP A 253 14.24 -14.26 -22.37
C ASP A 253 15.34 -13.19 -22.29
N LEU A 254 14.95 -11.92 -22.22
CA LEU A 254 15.88 -10.77 -22.24
C LEU A 254 16.83 -10.75 -21.03
N TRP A 255 16.34 -11.10 -19.83
CA TRP A 255 17.12 -10.99 -18.59
C TRP A 255 17.69 -12.31 -18.05
N SER A 256 17.28 -13.48 -18.56
CA SER A 256 17.89 -14.74 -18.11
C SER A 256 19.33 -14.88 -18.59
N PRO A 257 20.32 -15.11 -17.71
CA PRO A 257 21.72 -15.30 -18.13
C PRO A 257 21.92 -16.58 -18.96
N HIS A 258 20.98 -17.53 -18.88
CA HIS A 258 21.03 -18.80 -19.61
C HIS A 258 20.68 -18.65 -21.11
N VAL A 259 20.02 -17.55 -21.49
CA VAL A 259 19.62 -17.30 -22.88
C VAL A 259 20.72 -16.48 -23.56
N LYS A 260 21.50 -17.11 -24.45
CA LYS A 260 22.59 -16.46 -25.19
C LYS A 260 22.08 -15.59 -26.34
N ASN A 261 21.13 -16.11 -27.11
CA ASN A 261 20.52 -15.43 -28.25
C ASN A 261 19.18 -14.86 -27.82
N LYS A 262 19.15 -13.56 -27.53
CA LYS A 262 17.95 -12.85 -27.08
C LYS A 262 16.97 -12.65 -28.22
N MET A 263 15.67 -12.72 -27.91
CA MET A 263 14.59 -12.46 -28.85
C MET A 263 14.69 -11.01 -29.36
N SER A 264 14.83 -10.86 -30.68
CA SER A 264 14.81 -9.56 -31.34
C SER A 264 13.39 -8.99 -31.40
N LYS A 265 13.27 -7.67 -31.54
CA LYS A 265 11.98 -6.98 -31.74
C LYS A 265 11.15 -7.58 -32.87
N ARG A 266 11.79 -7.92 -33.99
CA ARG A 266 11.14 -8.53 -35.16
C ARG A 266 10.60 -9.93 -34.84
N GLU A 267 11.35 -10.72 -34.08
CA GLU A 267 10.91 -12.05 -33.64
C GLU A 267 9.74 -11.96 -32.67
N PHE A 268 9.79 -11.03 -31.72
CA PHE A 268 8.67 -10.79 -30.80
C PHE A 268 7.39 -10.45 -31.55
N ILE A 269 7.44 -9.47 -32.47
CA ILE A 269 6.29 -9.09 -33.29
C ILE A 269 5.75 -10.30 -34.06
N ARG A 270 6.63 -11.07 -34.73
CA ARG A 270 6.24 -12.28 -35.48
C ARG A 270 5.56 -13.32 -34.59
N ASN A 271 6.10 -13.57 -33.39
CA ASN A 271 5.60 -14.59 -32.47
C ASN A 271 4.23 -14.20 -31.88
N THR A 272 4.02 -12.92 -31.56
CA THR A 272 2.81 -12.42 -30.91
C THR A 272 1.68 -12.07 -31.89
N ARG A 273 2.01 -11.83 -33.16
CA ARG A 273 1.03 -11.48 -34.21
C ARG A 273 -0.09 -12.51 -34.38
N HIS A 274 0.23 -13.80 -34.26
CA HIS A 274 -0.76 -14.87 -34.40
C HIS A 274 -1.79 -14.89 -33.27
N ALA A 275 -1.41 -14.42 -32.08
CA ALA A 275 -2.25 -14.33 -30.90
C ALA A 275 -3.07 -13.04 -30.84
N THR A 276 -2.71 -12.00 -31.60
CA THR A 276 -3.28 -10.66 -31.46
C THR A 276 -3.66 -10.08 -32.82
N ARG A 277 -4.75 -10.62 -33.39
CA ARG A 277 -5.16 -10.34 -34.78
C ARG A 277 -5.56 -8.87 -35.01
N THR A 278 -5.93 -8.15 -33.95
CA THR A 278 -6.39 -6.76 -34.01
C THR A 278 -5.25 -5.74 -33.89
N LEU A 279 -4.05 -6.17 -33.49
CA LEU A 279 -2.95 -5.26 -33.15
C LEU A 279 -2.05 -4.93 -34.34
N ARG A 280 -1.66 -3.65 -34.42
CA ARG A 280 -0.64 -3.19 -35.37
C ARG A 280 0.76 -3.56 -34.90
N ASP A 281 1.63 -3.89 -35.84
CA ASP A 281 3.04 -4.22 -35.59
C ASP A 281 3.77 -3.11 -34.80
N ASP A 282 3.44 -1.84 -35.06
CA ASP A 282 3.98 -0.69 -34.33
C ASP A 282 3.69 -0.76 -32.82
N PHE A 283 2.46 -1.16 -32.45
CA PHE A 283 2.06 -1.27 -31.05
C PHE A 283 2.84 -2.38 -30.34
N LEU A 284 2.94 -3.56 -30.96
CA LEU A 284 3.76 -4.66 -30.45
C LEU A 284 5.24 -4.25 -30.34
N GLY A 285 5.72 -3.47 -31.29
CA GLY A 285 7.06 -2.87 -31.25
C GLY A 285 7.26 -1.96 -30.04
N HIS A 286 6.30 -1.10 -29.72
CA HIS A 286 6.35 -0.24 -28.54
C HIS A 286 6.31 -1.03 -27.22
N LEU A 287 5.58 -2.14 -27.17
CA LEU A 287 5.58 -3.03 -26.01
C LEU A 287 6.98 -3.65 -25.80
N TYR A 288 7.62 -4.12 -26.87
CA TYR A 288 8.99 -4.63 -26.82
C TYR A 288 9.97 -3.57 -26.32
N ASP A 289 9.93 -2.37 -26.91
CA ASP A 289 10.82 -1.27 -26.53
C ASP A 289 10.64 -0.90 -25.05
N ASN A 290 9.39 -0.87 -24.56
CA ASN A 290 9.11 -0.61 -23.15
C ASN A 290 9.74 -1.69 -22.25
N VAL A 291 9.58 -2.96 -22.60
CA VAL A 291 10.19 -4.06 -21.84
C VAL A 291 11.71 -3.90 -21.84
N TYR A 292 12.33 -3.80 -23.02
CA TYR A 292 13.78 -3.66 -23.19
C TYR A 292 14.38 -2.47 -22.43
N MET A 293 13.74 -1.29 -22.50
CA MET A 293 14.25 -0.06 -21.89
C MET A 293 14.02 0.01 -20.38
N VAL A 294 12.81 -0.33 -19.92
CA VAL A 294 12.41 -0.15 -18.52
C VAL A 294 12.86 -1.32 -17.65
N GLY A 295 12.98 -2.52 -18.21
CA GLY A 295 13.41 -3.70 -17.47
C GLY A 295 12.30 -4.73 -17.22
N HIS A 296 12.63 -5.66 -16.32
CA HIS A 296 11.89 -6.89 -16.08
C HIS A 296 10.40 -6.68 -15.75
N VAL A 297 9.54 -7.56 -16.27
CA VAL A 297 8.08 -7.53 -16.04
C VAL A 297 7.68 -8.29 -14.78
N VAL A 298 8.24 -9.48 -14.56
CA VAL A 298 8.00 -10.32 -13.38
C VAL A 298 9.20 -10.25 -12.46
N LEU A 299 9.20 -9.46 -11.40
CA LEU A 299 10.33 -9.44 -10.47
C LEU A 299 10.40 -10.80 -9.74
N SER A 300 11.02 -11.79 -10.35
CA SER A 300 11.65 -12.91 -9.67
C SER A 300 13.01 -12.41 -9.19
N ASP A 301 13.52 -12.94 -8.09
CA ASP A 301 14.85 -12.65 -7.52
C ASP A 301 16.03 -13.07 -8.43
N LEU A 302 15.89 -12.94 -9.75
CA LEU A 302 16.96 -13.16 -10.71
C LEU A 302 17.97 -12.00 -10.58
N PRO A 303 19.25 -12.30 -10.29
CA PRO A 303 20.32 -11.30 -10.33
C PRO A 303 20.54 -10.90 -11.79
N GLY A 304 19.82 -9.90 -12.25
CA GLY A 304 20.03 -9.20 -13.51
C GLY A 304 20.52 -7.79 -13.24
N PRO A 305 21.31 -7.18 -14.14
CA PRO A 305 21.77 -5.82 -13.95
C PRO A 305 20.54 -4.89 -13.78
N PRO A 306 20.55 -4.00 -12.78
CA PRO A 306 19.49 -3.01 -12.64
C PRO A 306 19.52 -2.16 -13.91
N THR A 307 18.42 -2.16 -14.65
CA THR A 307 18.04 -1.18 -15.69
C THR A 307 19.21 -0.48 -16.42
N PRO A 308 19.42 -0.69 -17.73
CA PRO A 308 20.48 0.00 -18.48
C PRO A 308 20.43 1.53 -18.41
N HIS A 309 19.31 2.11 -17.99
CA HIS A 309 19.10 3.56 -17.98
C HIS A 309 18.80 4.12 -16.57
N PRO A 310 19.72 4.91 -15.96
CA PRO A 310 19.53 5.49 -14.63
C PRO A 310 18.36 6.49 -14.54
N ALA A 311 17.84 6.97 -15.67
CA ALA A 311 16.76 7.96 -15.73
C ALA A 311 15.33 7.41 -15.51
N ILE A 312 15.11 6.09 -15.44
CA ILE A 312 13.76 5.50 -15.39
C ILE A 312 13.28 5.26 -13.95
N ARG A 313 14.18 5.25 -12.95
CA ARG A 313 13.83 5.14 -11.53
C ARG A 313 12.87 6.24 -11.05
N SER A 314 12.91 7.42 -11.66
CA SER A 314 12.03 8.55 -11.33
C SER A 314 10.61 8.47 -11.93
N ILE A 315 10.34 7.52 -12.83
CA ILE A 315 9.02 7.33 -13.47
C ILE A 315 8.21 6.23 -12.75
N LEU A 316 8.87 5.43 -11.92
CA LEU A 316 8.29 4.28 -11.20
C LEU A 316 8.01 4.56 -9.71
N VAL A 317 8.30 5.77 -9.22
CA VAL A 317 7.86 6.30 -7.92
C VAL A 317 6.72 7.28 -8.16
#